data_AF-A0A842LVJ2-F1
#
_entry.id   AF-A0A842LVJ2-F1
#
_cell.length_a   1.000
_cell.length_b   1.000
_cell.length_c   1.000
_cell.angle_alpha   90.00
_cell.angle_beta   90.00
_cell.angle_gamma   90.00
#
_symmetry.space_group_name_H-M   'P 1'
#
loop_
_entity.id
_entity.type
_entity.pdbx_description
1 polymer ?
#
loop_
_entity_poly.entity_id
_entity_poly.type
_entity_poly.pdbx_seq_one_letter_code
_entity_poly.pdbx_strand_id
1 'polypeptide(L)'
;MKACKECKWWKPDALLTYIGECEKKHISTMDSEGPCEAFAEKAESEFMWCSDCRETFHRSEKERHKRHAIHEGARVDDDAHEYILAGD
;
A
#
# COMPACT_ATOMS: atom_id res chain seq x y z
N MET A 1 -7.66 14.92 10.09
CA MET A 1 -8.87 14.05 10.12
C MET A 1 -8.38 12.67 9.74
N LYS A 2 -8.77 11.62 10.47
CA LYS A 2 -8.32 10.24 10.22
C LYS A 2 -8.88 9.75 8.89
N ALA A 3 -8.07 9.82 7.83
CA ALA A 3 -8.49 9.52 6.47
C ALA A 3 -8.13 8.08 6.08
N CYS A 4 -8.80 7.52 5.07
CA CYS A 4 -8.55 6.17 4.58
C CYS A 4 -7.07 5.93 4.25
N LYS A 5 -6.36 6.89 3.62
CA LYS A 5 -4.93 6.75 3.31
C LYS A 5 -4.01 6.49 4.50
N GLU A 6 -4.42 6.91 5.69
CA GLU A 6 -3.69 6.75 6.95
C GLU A 6 -4.08 5.45 7.68
N CYS A 7 -5.07 4.73 7.17
CA CYS A 7 -5.59 3.49 7.73
C CYS A 7 -4.79 2.28 7.21
N LYS A 8 -4.39 1.37 8.11
CA LYS A 8 -3.66 0.14 7.76
C LYS A 8 -4.42 -0.81 6.85
N TRP A 9 -5.74 -0.70 6.83
CA TRP A 9 -6.62 -1.52 6.00
C TRP A 9 -6.78 -0.99 4.58
N TRP A 10 -6.26 0.21 4.28
CA TRP A 10 -6.47 0.85 3.01
C TRP A 10 -5.22 0.73 2.12
N LYS A 11 -5.43 0.13 0.95
CA LYS A 11 -4.42 -0.07 -0.09
C LYS A 11 -4.76 0.78 -1.31
N PRO A 12 -3.87 1.69 -1.76
CA PRO A 12 -4.13 2.48 -2.95
C PRO A 12 -4.19 1.62 -4.20
N ASP A 13 -5.01 2.02 -5.17
CA ASP A 13 -4.98 1.47 -6.52
C ASP A 13 -3.62 1.74 -7.19
N ALA A 14 -3.22 0.88 -8.13
CA ALA A 14 -1.92 0.98 -8.80
C ALA A 14 -1.81 2.18 -9.74
N LEU A 15 -2.93 2.61 -10.31
CA LEU A 15 -2.99 3.67 -11.31
C LEU A 15 -3.61 4.95 -10.73
N LEU A 16 -4.66 4.79 -9.93
CA LEU A 16 -5.44 5.87 -9.36
C LEU A 16 -5.21 5.96 -7.85
N THR A 17 -4.05 6.44 -7.43
CA THR A 17 -3.62 6.42 -6.01
C THR A 17 -4.48 7.26 -5.05
N TYR A 18 -5.42 8.06 -5.56
CA TYR A 18 -6.44 8.76 -4.79
C TYR A 18 -7.69 7.89 -4.51
N ILE A 19 -7.75 6.69 -5.09
CA ILE A 19 -8.72 5.63 -4.82
C ILE A 19 -7.94 4.43 -4.28
N GLY A 20 -8.57 3.66 -3.40
CA GLY A 20 -7.99 2.42 -2.89
C GLY A 20 -9.04 1.49 -2.34
N GLU A 21 -8.62 0.27 -2.03
CA GLU A 21 -9.47 -0.75 -1.43
C GLU A 21 -9.29 -0.76 0.09
N CYS A 22 -10.40 -0.81 0.82
CA CYS A 22 -10.43 -1.08 2.24
C CYS A 22 -10.62 -2.58 2.48
N GLU A 23 -9.55 -3.29 2.83
CA GLU A 23 -9.58 -4.75 3.09
C GLU A 23 -10.55 -5.12 4.22
N LYS A 24 -10.77 -4.22 5.17
CA LYS A 24 -11.64 -4.48 6.33
C LYS A 24 -13.13 -4.44 5.98
N LYS A 25 -13.51 -3.64 4.98
CA LYS A 25 -14.91 -3.44 4.56
C LYS A 25 -15.19 -4.03 3.17
N HIS A 26 -14.16 -4.46 2.43
CA HIS A 26 -14.23 -4.95 1.05
C HIS A 26 -14.93 -3.97 0.10
N ILE A 27 -14.56 -2.69 0.19
CA ILE A 27 -15.08 -1.60 -0.64
C ILE A 27 -13.94 -0.72 -1.18
N SER A 28 -14.18 -0.05 -2.30
CA SER A 28 -13.31 1.03 -2.78
C SER A 28 -13.70 2.35 -2.15
N THR A 29 -12.72 3.12 -1.69
CA THR A 29 -12.92 4.46 -1.11
C THR A 29 -11.87 5.43 -1.64
N MET A 30 -12.18 6.73 -1.64
CA MET A 30 -11.16 7.75 -1.86
C MET A 30 -10.17 7.82 -0.68
N ASP A 31 -8.97 8.31 -0.95
CA ASP A 31 -7.86 8.45 0.02
C ASP A 31 -8.21 9.34 1.22
N SER A 32 -9.07 10.33 0.98
CA SER A 32 -9.50 11.39 1.88
C SER A 32 -10.79 11.06 2.64
N GLU A 33 -11.40 9.89 2.38
CA GLU A 33 -12.61 9.47 3.09
C GLU A 33 -12.36 9.24 4.58
N GLY A 34 -13.36 9.59 5.39
CA GLY A 34 -13.34 9.47 6.83
C GLY A 34 -14.30 10.48 7.48
N PRO A 35 -14.48 10.43 8.80
CA PRO A 35 -13.94 9.45 9.75
C PRO A 35 -14.58 8.06 9.63
N CYS A 36 -13.92 7.01 10.13
CA CYS A 36 -14.37 5.62 10.05
C CYS A 36 -14.18 4.88 11.40
N GLU A 37 -15.16 4.09 11.80
CA GLU A 37 -15.17 3.29 13.03
C GLU A 37 -14.14 2.15 13.04
N ALA A 38 -13.77 1.66 11.85
CA ALA A 38 -12.78 0.61 11.66
C ALA A 38 -11.35 1.16 11.48
N PHE A 39 -11.15 2.47 11.62
CA PHE A 39 -9.85 3.09 11.43
C PHE A 39 -8.82 2.51 12.40
N ALA A 40 -7.71 2.04 11.85
CA ALA A 40 -6.53 1.66 12.60
C ALA A 40 -5.30 2.28 11.91
N GLU A 41 -4.48 2.97 12.69
CA GLU A 41 -3.31 3.68 12.19
C GLU A 41 -2.33 2.72 11.49
N LYS A 42 -1.74 3.16 10.37
CA LYS A 42 -0.65 2.42 9.73
C LYS A 42 0.51 2.32 10.71
N ALA A 43 0.91 1.08 11.01
CA ALA A 43 2.19 0.85 11.65
C ALA A 43 3.29 1.16 10.61
N GLU A 44 4.37 1.78 11.06
CA GLU A 44 5.55 1.98 10.22
C GLU A 44 6.03 0.64 9.68
N SER A 45 6.02 0.47 8.35
CA SER A 45 6.52 -0.72 7.70
C SER A 45 7.97 -0.52 7.28
N GLU A 46 8.76 -1.58 7.39
CA GLU A 46 10.11 -1.63 6.83
C GLU A 46 10.09 -1.63 5.29
N PHE A 47 8.95 -1.94 4.67
CA PHE A 47 8.76 -1.95 3.22
C PHE A 47 7.78 -0.87 2.76
N MET A 48 8.06 -0.28 1.62
CA MET A 48 7.24 0.75 0.98
C MET A 48 7.00 0.38 -0.48
N TRP A 49 5.87 0.82 -1.03
CA TRP A 49 5.56 0.65 -2.46
C TRP A 49 5.87 1.94 -3.22
N CYS A 50 6.58 1.82 -4.35
CA CYS A 50 6.80 2.91 -5.29
C CYS A 50 5.92 2.75 -6.53
N SER A 51 4.96 3.64 -6.75
CA SER A 51 4.06 3.58 -7.91
C SER A 51 4.79 3.86 -9.23
N ASP A 52 5.79 4.74 -9.20
CA ASP A 52 6.55 5.10 -10.42
C ASP A 52 7.46 3.96 -10.89
N CYS A 53 8.17 3.31 -9.97
CA CYS A 53 9.01 2.15 -10.26
C CYS A 53 8.21 0.84 -10.38
N ARG A 54 6.98 0.82 -9.86
CA ARG A 54 6.16 -0.38 -9.68
C ARG A 54 6.88 -1.48 -8.89
N GLU A 55 7.54 -1.11 -7.80
CA GLU A 55 8.26 -2.04 -6.95
C GLU A 55 8.04 -1.78 -5.46
N THR A 56 8.10 -2.85 -4.67
CA THR A 56 8.22 -2.75 -3.21
C THR A 56 9.70 -2.68 -2.86
N PHE A 57 10.08 -1.72 -2.02
CA PHE A 57 11.47 -1.47 -1.64
C PHE A 57 11.60 -1.28 -0.13
N HIS A 58 12.78 -1.56 0.41
CA HIS A 58 13.03 -1.39 1.84
C HIS A 58 13.18 0.10 2.17
N ARG A 59 12.71 0.51 3.35
CA ARG A 59 12.65 1.91 3.77
C ARG A 59 14.01 2.62 3.76
N SER A 60 15.11 1.87 3.95
CA SER A 60 16.47 2.42 3.82
C SER A 60 16.79 2.95 2.43
N GLU A 61 16.08 2.51 1.39
CA GLU A 61 16.31 2.93 0.01
C GLU A 61 15.48 4.16 -0.39
N LYS A 62 14.73 4.75 0.55
CA LYS A 62 13.84 5.91 0.31
C LYS A 62 14.50 7.06 -0.44
N GLU A 63 15.78 7.35 -0.20
CA GLU A 63 16.47 8.42 -0.92
C GLU A 63 16.58 8.16 -2.43
N ARG A 64 16.62 6.88 -2.89
CA ARG A 64 16.59 6.53 -4.32
C ARG A 64 15.24 6.85 -4.96
N HIS A 65 14.18 6.90 -4.16
CA HIS A 65 12.79 7.14 -4.58
C HIS A 65 12.28 8.53 -4.21
N LYS A 66 13.16 9.46 -3.81
CA LYS A 66 12.80 10.76 -3.22
C LYS A 66 11.84 11.62 -4.07
N ARG A 67 11.85 11.43 -5.39
CA ARG A 67 10.98 12.16 -6.33
C ARG A 67 9.79 11.33 -6.82
N HIS A 68 9.62 10.13 -6.28
CA HIS A 68 8.60 9.20 -6.74
C HIS A 68 7.37 9.21 -5.83
N ALA A 69 6.24 8.78 -6.37
CA ALA A 69 5.04 8.46 -5.60
C ALA A 69 5.27 7.20 -4.75
N ILE A 70 5.58 7.41 -3.46
CA ILE A 70 5.80 6.35 -2.47
C ILE A 70 4.58 6.23 -1.55
N HIS A 71 4.19 4.99 -1.24
CA HIS A 71 3.08 4.66 -0.35
C HIS A 71 3.57 3.72 0.75
N GLU A 72 3.09 3.93 1.98
CA GLU A 72 3.39 3.03 3.10
C GLU A 72 2.58 1.74 3.03
N GLY A 73 3.28 0.62 3.21
CA GLY A 73 2.80 -0.74 3.02
C GLY A 73 3.28 -1.35 1.70
N ALA A 74 3.45 -2.66 1.67
CA ALA A 74 3.73 -3.39 0.45
C ALA A 74 2.43 -3.56 -0.36
N ARG A 75 2.44 -3.17 -1.63
CA ARG A 75 1.49 -3.74 -2.60
C ARG A 75 2.06 -5.11 -2.96
N VAL A 76 1.59 -6.15 -2.28
CA VAL A 76 1.76 -7.52 -2.76
C VAL A 76 0.74 -7.69 -3.88
N ASP A 77 1.20 -7.96 -5.09
CA ASP A 77 0.29 -8.34 -6.17
C ASP A 77 -0.46 -9.61 -5.73
N ASP A 78 -1.78 -9.65 -5.88
CA ASP A 78 -2.58 -10.80 -5.45
C ASP A 78 -2.16 -12.08 -6.22
N ASP A 79 -1.52 -11.92 -7.39
CA ASP A 79 -1.00 -13.00 -8.22
C ASP A 79 0.52 -13.24 -8.02
N ALA A 80 1.16 -12.57 -7.05
CA ALA A 80 2.53 -12.87 -6.63
C ALA A 80 2.57 -14.18 -5.82
N HIS A 81 2.17 -15.28 -6.43
CA HIS A 81 2.50 -16.60 -5.94
C HIS A 81 4.01 -16.80 -6.11
N GLU A 82 4.72 -17.00 -4.99
CA GLU A 82 6.10 -17.49 -5.05
C GLU A 82 6.13 -18.78 -5.86
N TYR A 83 6.75 -18.75 -7.04
CA TYR A 83 7.13 -19.96 -7.75
C TYR A 83 8.22 -20.65 -6.95
N ILE A 84 7.84 -21.52 -6.01
CA ILE A 84 8.77 -22.44 -5.37
C ILE A 84 9.17 -23.46 -6.46
N LEU A 85 10.34 -23.25 -7.07
CA LEU A 85 11.02 -24.30 -7.82
C LEU A 85 11.42 -25.37 -6.80
N ALA A 86 10.54 -26.35 -6.58
CA ALA A 86 10.92 -27.61 -5.97
C ALA A 86 11.95 -28.26 -6.92
N GLY A 87 13.23 -28.16 -6.57
CA GLY A 87 14.29 -28.90 -7.25
C GLY A 87 14.18 -30.38 -6.90
N ASP A 88 14.11 -31.23 -7.93
CA ASP A 88 14.40 -32.67 -7.88
C ASP A 88 15.89 -32.93 -7.63
#